data_AF-A0AAV2CWI3-F1
#
_entry.id   AF-A0AAV2CWI3-F1
#
_cell.length_a   1.000
_cell.length_b   1.000
_cell.length_c   1.000
_cell.angle_alpha   90.00
_cell.angle_beta   90.00
_cell.angle_gamma   90.00
#
_symmetry.space_group_name_H-M   'P 1'
#
loop_
_entity.id
_entity.type
_entity.pdbx_description
1 polymer ?
#
loop_
_entity_poly.entity_id
_entity_poly.type
_entity_poly.pdbx_seq_one_letter_code
_entity_poly.pdbx_strand_id
1 'polypeptide(L)'
;MIGSLRAAWRIVSSIEQKEEGKRNDELAVLVKEYRSKIETELSAVCAGVLAILDSNLVPSAASSESKVFYLKMKKDLFSATEFHPTSPSSEP
;
A
#
# COMPACT_ATOMS: atom_id res chain seq x y z
N MET A 1 -9.80 -7.13 0.68
CA MET A 1 -9.72 -5.74 1.20
C MET A 1 -8.42 -5.04 0.80
N ILE A 2 -7.23 -5.48 1.23
CA ILE A 2 -5.94 -4.87 0.85
C ILE A 2 -5.75 -4.77 -0.68
N GLY A 3 -6.10 -5.81 -1.43
CA GLY A 3 -6.02 -5.81 -2.90
C GLY A 3 -6.90 -4.75 -3.58
N SER A 4 -8.09 -4.47 -3.02
CA SER A 4 -9.01 -3.44 -3.53
C SER A 4 -8.45 -2.04 -3.29
N LEU A 5 -7.88 -1.79 -2.10
CA LEU A 5 -7.21 -0.53 -1.77
C LEU A 5 -5.97 -0.30 -2.66
N ARG A 6 -5.17 -1.35 -2.91
CA ARG A 6 -4.04 -1.26 -3.87
C ARG A 6 -4.50 -1.00 -5.30
N ALA A 7 -5.65 -1.54 -5.72
CA ALA A 7 -6.20 -1.24 -7.04
C ALA A 7 -6.67 0.21 -7.14
N ALA A 8 -7.39 0.70 -6.12
CA ALA A 8 -7.82 2.09 -6.03
C ALA A 8 -6.63 3.06 -6.04
N TRP A 9 -5.60 2.80 -5.22
CA TRP A 9 -4.38 3.59 -5.18
C TRP A 9 -3.72 3.69 -6.55
N ARG A 10 -3.57 2.57 -7.28
CA ARG A 10 -2.99 2.59 -8.64
C ARG A 10 -3.79 3.45 -9.61
N ILE A 11 -5.12 3.35 -9.58
CA ILE A 11 -6.00 4.14 -10.45
C ILE A 11 -5.82 5.64 -10.17
N VAL A 12 -5.84 6.02 -8.88
CA VAL A 12 -5.69 7.43 -8.46
C VAL A 12 -4.32 7.97 -8.80
N SER A 13 -3.24 7.21 -8.58
CA SER A 13 -1.88 7.60 -8.99
C SER A 13 -1.75 7.79 -10.51
N SER A 14 -2.41 6.96 -11.31
CA SER A 14 -2.42 7.14 -12.78
C SER A 14 -3.20 8.38 -13.21
N ILE A 15 -4.26 8.76 -12.47
CA ILE A 15 -4.99 10.01 -12.71
C ILE A 15 -4.13 11.21 -12.33
N GLU A 16 -3.43 11.17 -11.19
CA GLU A 16 -2.53 12.22 -10.72
C GLU A 16 -1.48 12.56 -11.79
N GLN A 17 -0.76 11.54 -12.29
CA GLN A 17 0.25 11.72 -13.34
C GLN A 17 -0.33 12.31 -14.63
N LYS A 18 -1.57 11.95 -14.99
CA LYS A 18 -2.23 12.44 -16.20
C LYS A 18 -2.64 13.91 -16.08
N GLU A 19 -3.07 14.35 -14.89
CA GLU A 19 -3.48 15.73 -14.65
C GLU A 19 -2.27 16.67 -14.50
N GLU A 20 -1.17 16.20 -13.91
CA GLU A 20 0.09 16.95 -13.84
C GLU A 20 0.63 17.26 -15.24
N GLY A 21 0.52 16.32 -16.19
CA GLY A 21 0.88 16.53 -17.59
C GLY A 21 0.01 17.55 -18.34
N LYS A 22 -1.19 17.88 -17.84
CA LYS A 22 -2.10 18.88 -18.42
C LYS A 22 -1.94 20.28 -17.81
N ARG A 23 -1.05 20.45 -16.82
CA ARG A 23 -0.86 21.70 -16.04
C ARG A 23 -2.14 22.15 -15.33
N ASN A 24 -2.94 21.20 -14.85
CA ASN A 24 -4.14 21.48 -14.07
C ASN A 24 -3.82 21.35 -12.58
N ASP A 25 -3.09 22.34 -12.06
CA ASP A 25 -2.51 22.33 -10.71
C ASP A 25 -3.58 22.17 -9.60
N GLU A 26 -4.77 22.74 -9.76
CA GLU A 26 -5.85 22.59 -8.78
C GLU A 26 -6.38 21.15 -8.68
N LEU A 27 -6.60 20.49 -9.83
CA LEU A 27 -7.01 19.09 -9.84
C LEU A 27 -5.89 18.17 -9.35
N ALA A 28 -4.63 18.47 -9.65
CA ALA A 28 -3.49 17.70 -9.19
C ALA A 28 -3.41 17.69 -7.64
N VAL A 29 -3.64 18.85 -6.99
CA VAL A 29 -3.69 18.94 -5.52
C VAL A 29 -4.82 18.09 -4.93
N LEU A 30 -6.03 18.16 -5.51
CA LEU A 30 -7.18 17.38 -5.02
C LEU A 30 -6.94 15.87 -5.13
N VAL A 31 -6.40 15.43 -6.28
CA VAL A 31 -6.10 14.00 -6.53
C VAL A 31 -4.99 13.51 -5.60
N LYS A 32 -3.97 14.34 -5.33
CA LYS A 32 -2.90 14.02 -4.38
C LYS A 32 -3.42 13.87 -2.95
N GLU A 33 -4.35 14.72 -2.52
CA GLU A 33 -4.97 14.59 -1.20
C GLU A 33 -5.79 13.29 -1.10
N TYR A 34 -6.54 12.96 -2.15
CA TYR A 34 -7.30 11.71 -2.20
C TYR A 34 -6.38 10.47 -2.20
N ARG A 35 -5.25 10.51 -2.92
CA ARG A 35 -4.22 9.48 -2.87
C ARG A 35 -3.71 9.27 -1.45
N SER A 36 -3.40 10.36 -0.73
CA SER A 36 -2.90 10.29 0.65
C SER A 36 -3.90 9.68 1.63
N LYS A 37 -5.21 9.90 1.43
CA LYS A 37 -6.28 9.23 2.21
C LYS A 37 -6.25 7.72 2.00
N ILE A 38 -6.14 7.27 0.75
CA ILE A 38 -6.03 5.84 0.42
C ILE A 38 -4.76 5.22 1.04
N GLU A 39 -3.64 5.94 1.01
CA GLU A 39 -2.39 5.48 1.62
C GLU A 39 -2.53 5.30 3.14
N THR A 40 -3.19 6.24 3.79
CA THR A 40 -3.46 6.19 5.24
C THR A 40 -4.34 4.99 5.58
N GLU A 41 -5.42 4.77 4.84
CA GLU A 41 -6.30 3.61 5.04
C GLU A 41 -5.57 2.28 4.80
N LEU A 42 -4.77 2.19 3.73
CA LEU A 42 -3.99 0.99 3.42
C LEU A 42 -2.97 0.70 4.54
N SER A 43 -2.28 1.73 5.01
CA SER A 43 -1.32 1.62 6.12
C SER A 43 -2.01 1.16 7.40
N ALA A 44 -3.15 1.75 7.76
CA ALA A 44 -3.92 1.38 8.95
C ALA A 44 -4.41 -0.07 8.90
N VAL A 45 -4.95 -0.51 7.76
CA VAL A 45 -5.40 -1.90 7.58
C VAL A 45 -4.21 -2.87 7.67
N CYS A 46 -3.10 -2.58 6.97
CA CYS A 46 -1.92 -3.42 7.03
C CYS A 46 -1.32 -3.50 8.43
N ALA A 47 -1.24 -2.38 9.16
CA ALA A 47 -0.77 -2.33 10.53
C ALA A 47 -1.65 -3.16 11.49
N GLY A 48 -2.98 -3.11 11.32
CA GLY A 48 -3.90 -3.93 12.10
C GLY A 48 -3.68 -5.43 11.88
N VAL A 49 -3.51 -5.87 10.63
CA VAL A 49 -3.22 -7.28 10.32
C VAL A 49 -1.85 -7.70 10.85
N LEU A 50 -0.84 -6.83 10.74
CA LEU A 50 0.50 -7.06 11.27
C LEU A 50 0.48 -7.27 12.80
N ALA A 51 -0.27 -6.44 13.52
CA ALA A 51 -0.40 -6.56 14.97
C ALA A 51 -1.03 -7.91 15.38
N ILE A 52 -2.05 -8.38 14.65
CA ILE A 52 -2.67 -9.70 14.89
C ILE A 52 -1.68 -10.83 14.61
N LEU A 53 -0.90 -10.71 13.53
CA LEU A 53 0.13 -11.68 13.19
C LEU A 53 1.17 -11.82 14.29
N ASP A 54 1.76 -10.70 14.74
CA ASP A 54 2.83 -10.70 15.73
C ASP A 54 2.34 -11.07 17.13
N SER A 55 1.12 -10.66 17.52
CA SER A 55 0.61 -10.87 18.88
C SER A 55 -0.03 -12.23 19.09
N ASN A 56 -0.62 -12.83 18.04
CA ASN A 56 -1.41 -14.06 18.17
C ASN A 56 -0.92 -15.20 17.28
N LEU A 57 -0.81 -14.97 15.98
CA LEU A 57 -0.62 -16.05 15.01
C LEU A 57 0.81 -16.61 15.02
N VAL A 58 1.82 -15.74 15.08
CA VAL A 58 3.23 -16.17 15.15
C VAL A 58 3.54 -16.89 16.48
N PRO A 59 3.09 -16.41 17.66
CA PRO A 59 3.27 -17.14 18.92
C PRO A 59 2.48 -18.46 19.01
N SER A 60 1.29 -18.51 18.40
CA SER A 60 0.44 -19.71 18.41
C SER A 60 0.84 -20.78 17.38
N ALA A 61 1.84 -20.50 16.53
CA ALA A 61 2.28 -21.42 15.50
C ALA A 61 3.01 -22.64 16.11
N ALA A 62 2.32 -23.78 16.19
CA ALA A 62 2.87 -25.02 16.74
C ALA A 62 3.87 -25.71 15.80
N SER A 63 3.74 -25.52 14.48
CA SER A 63 4.62 -26.11 13.46
C SER A 63 5.53 -25.07 12.82
N SER A 64 6.70 -25.53 12.36
CA SER A 64 7.65 -24.72 11.59
C SER A 64 7.03 -24.20 10.29
N GLU A 65 6.15 -24.99 9.65
CA GLU A 65 5.45 -24.63 8.42
C GLU A 65 4.47 -23.48 8.64
N SER A 66 3.65 -23.51 9.69
CA SER A 66 2.74 -22.41 10.04
C SER A 66 3.50 -21.12 10.36
N LYS A 67 4.65 -21.23 11.04
CA LYS A 67 5.50 -20.07 11.34
C LYS A 67 6.06 -19.43 10.07
N VAL A 68 6.54 -20.23 9.12
CA VAL A 68 7.01 -19.75 7.81
C VAL A 68 5.87 -19.09 7.03
N PHE A 69 4.67 -19.67 7.05
CA PHE A 69 3.49 -19.10 6.40
C PHE A 69 3.15 -17.71 6.97
N TYR A 70 3.11 -17.54 8.29
CA TYR A 70 2.83 -16.22 8.90
C TYR A 70 3.91 -15.20 8.63
N LEU A 71 5.19 -15.60 8.62
CA LEU A 71 6.30 -14.72 8.26
C LEU A 71 6.26 -14.29 6.79
N LYS A 72 5.85 -15.19 5.88
CA LYS A 72 5.60 -14.86 4.48
C LYS A 72 4.49 -13.80 4.37
N MET A 73 3.35 -14.02 5.03
CA MET A 73 2.23 -13.10 5.00
C MET A 73 2.58 -11.72 5.59
N LYS A 74 3.41 -11.69 6.64
CA LYS A 74 3.98 -10.47 7.21
C LYS A 74 4.80 -9.69 6.18
N LYS A 75 5.63 -10.37 5.40
CA LYS A 75 6.42 -9.74 4.32
C LYS A 75 5.54 -9.17 3.22
N ASP A 76 4.48 -9.88 2.84
CA ASP A 76 3.55 -9.43 1.81
C ASP A 76 2.77 -8.18 2.24
N LEU A 77 2.44 -8.07 3.54
CA LEU A 77 1.83 -6.86 4.12
C LEU A 77 2.78 -5.66 4.12
N PHE A 78 4.05 -5.87 4.48
CA PHE A 78 5.07 -4.83 4.41
C PHE A 78 5.28 -4.30 2.98
N SER A 79 5.35 -5.22 2.00
CA SER A 79 5.44 -4.85 0.59
C SER A 79 4.18 -4.13 0.08
N ALA A 80 3.03 -4.31 0.72
CA ALA A 80 1.82 -3.55 0.42
C ALA A 80 1.82 -2.12 1.00
N THR A 81 2.59 -1.87 2.04
CA THR A 81 2.77 -0.53 2.62
C THR A 81 3.95 0.25 2.02
N GLU A 82 4.85 -0.40 1.28
CA GLU A 82 5.87 0.29 0.49
C GLU A 82 5.23 0.93 -0.74
N PHE A 83 4.77 2.17 -0.57
CA PHE A 83 4.40 3.05 -1.67
C PHE A 83 5.69 3.48 -2.35
N HIS A 84 6.11 2.75 -3.39
CA HIS A 84 7.19 3.25 -4.23
C HIS A 84 6.75 4.61 -4.80
N PRO A 85 7.43 5.72 -4.47
CA PRO A 85 7.28 6.91 -5.28
C PRO A 85 7.66 6.49 -6.69
N THR A 86 6.77 6.69 -7.65
CA THR A 86 7.13 6.54 -9.05
C THR A 86 8.25 7.53 -9.30
N SER A 87 9.49 7.05 -9.31
CA SER A 87 10.62 7.84 -9.76
C SER A 87 10.23 8.43 -11.11
N PRO A 88 10.41 9.76 -11.32
CA PRO A 88 10.21 10.31 -12.64
C PRO A 88 11.17 9.57 -13.57
N SER A 89 10.61 8.85 -14.53
CA SER A 89 11.39 8.20 -15.58
C SER A 89 11.98 9.32 -16.44
N SER A 90 13.13 9.84 -16.03
CA SER A 90 14.02 10.58 -16.91
C SER A 90 14.70 9.59 -17.85
N GLU A 91 14.36 9.77 -19.13
CA GLU A 91 14.99 9.39 -20.42
C GLU A 91 16.49 9.01 -20.41
N PRO A 92 16.97 8.27 -21.44
CA PRO A 92 17.04 8.76 -22.83
C PRO A 92 16.40 7.84 -23.89
#